data_AF-A0A966NX12-F1
#
_entry.id   AF-A0A966NX12-F1
#
_cell.length_a   1.000
_cell.length_b   1.000
_cell.length_c   1.000
_cell.angle_alpha   90.00
_cell.angle_beta   90.00
_cell.angle_gamma   90.00
#
_symmetry.space_group_name_H-M   'P 1'
#
loop_
_entity.id
_entity.type
_entity.pdbx_description
1 polymer ?
#
loop_
_entity_poly.entity_id
_entity_poly.type
_entity_poly.pdbx_seq_one_letter_code
_entity_poly.pdbx_strand_id
1 'polypeptide(L)' 'KAMPNRYGNVTVLDWYTIAEQHPEYLYSDKIHLNPEGQAVYADLIMQAIGK' A
#
# COMPACT_ATOMS: atom_id res chain seq x y z
N LYS A 1 2.18 1.35 21.69
CA LYS A 1 1.72 2.47 20.84
C LYS A 1 2.18 2.20 19.41
N ALA A 2 1.33 2.44 18.40
CA ALA A 2 1.74 2.32 16.99
C ALA A 2 2.87 3.32 16.66
N MET A 3 3.69 3.00 15.65
CA MET A 3 4.85 3.83 15.29
C MET A 3 4.50 5.29 14.93
N PRO A 4 3.43 5.58 14.15
CA PRO A 4 3.01 6.97 13.88
C PRO A 4 2.67 7.78 15.15
N ASN A 5 2.12 7.12 16.18
CA ASN A 5 1.78 7.79 17.44
C ASN A 5 3.02 8.11 18.30
N ARG A 6 4.18 7.57 17.94
CA ARG A 6 5.46 7.78 18.65
C ARG A 6 6.40 8.70 17.88
N TYR A 7 6.36 8.67 16.54
CA TYR A 7 7.30 9.36 15.68
C TYR A 7 6.55 10.18 14.64
N GLY A 8 6.64 11.51 14.72
CA GLY A 8 5.89 12.42 13.84
C GLY A 8 6.33 12.40 12.37
N ASN A 9 7.46 11.74 12.07
CA ASN A 9 7.97 11.53 10.72
C ASN A 9 7.63 10.13 10.16
N VAL A 10 6.73 9.38 10.81
CA VAL A 10 6.28 8.06 10.35
C VAL A 10 4.82 8.13 9.92
N THR A 11 4.58 7.79 8.66
CA THR A 11 3.25 7.64 8.07
C THR A 11 3.02 6.18 7.71
N VAL A 12 1.85 5.63 8.05
CA VAL A 12 1.43 4.29 7.60
C VAL A 12 0.61 4.46 6.33
N LEU A 13 1.01 3.74 5.28
CA LEU A 13 0.22 3.58 4.06
C LEU A 13 -0.49 2.24 4.16
N ASP A 14 -1.81 2.27 4.29
CA ASP A 14 -2.62 1.07 4.55
C ASP A 14 -2.89 0.27 3.26
N TRP A 15 -1.85 -0.36 2.74
CA TRP A 15 -1.94 -1.25 1.59
C TRP A 15 -2.89 -2.44 1.83
N TYR A 16 -2.98 -2.94 3.07
CA TYR A 16 -3.82 -4.09 3.40
C TYR A 16 -5.29 -3.82 3.06
N THR A 17 -5.83 -2.69 3.53
CA THR A 17 -7.22 -2.31 3.26
C THR A 17 -7.49 -2.13 1.76
N ILE A 18 -6.53 -1.57 1.01
CA ILE A 18 -6.64 -1.40 -0.45
C ILE A 18 -6.66 -2.77 -1.15
N ALA A 19 -5.72 -3.66 -0.81
CA ALA A 19 -5.61 -4.99 -1.43
C ALA A 19 -6.82 -5.89 -1.10
N GLU A 20 -7.41 -5.74 0.09
CA GLU A 20 -8.63 -6.46 0.47
C GLU A 20 -9.84 -6.00 -0.34
N GLN A 21 -9.94 -4.69 -0.65
CA GLN A 21 -11.00 -4.11 -1.47
C GLN A 21 -10.81 -4.39 -2.97
N HIS A 22 -9.56 -4.61 -3.39
CA HIS A 22 -9.14 -4.84 -4.78
C HIS A 22 -8.36 -6.17 -4.93
N PRO A 23 -9.02 -7.33 -4.72
CA PRO A 23 -8.35 -8.63 -4.85
C PRO A 23 -7.77 -8.87 -6.25
N GLU A 24 -8.27 -8.17 -7.28
CA GLU A 24 -7.76 -8.19 -8.64
C GLU A 24 -6.32 -7.66 -8.79
N TYR A 25 -5.78 -6.93 -7.81
CA TYR A 25 -4.39 -6.46 -7.84
C TYR A 25 -3.36 -7.54 -7.50
N LEU A 26 -3.83 -8.69 -6.99
CA LEU A 26 -2.98 -9.81 -6.58
C LEU A 26 -3.09 -10.97 -7.57
N TYR A 27 -2.01 -11.73 -7.71
CA TYR A 27 -2.07 -13.05 -8.32
C TYR A 27 -2.88 -14.02 -7.45
N SER A 28 -3.12 -15.23 -7.97
CA SER A 28 -3.94 -16.26 -7.32
C SER A 28 -3.41 -16.71 -5.94
N ASP A 29 -2.13 -16.47 -5.65
CA ASP A 29 -1.53 -16.72 -4.34
C ASP A 29 -1.91 -15.69 -3.27
N LYS A 30 -2.59 -14.60 -3.64
CA LYS A 30 -3.02 -13.51 -2.77
C LYS A 30 -1.88 -12.81 -2.03
N ILE A 31 -0.65 -12.92 -2.54
CA ILE A 31 0.56 -12.33 -1.95
C ILE A 31 1.26 -11.43 -2.97
N HIS A 32 1.46 -11.92 -4.20
CA HIS A 32 2.23 -11.19 -5.20
C HIS A 32 1.35 -10.25 -6.02
N LEU A 33 1.83 -9.02 -6.23
CA LEU A 33 1.18 -8.03 -7.08
C LEU A 33 1.30 -8.41 -8.56
N ASN A 34 0.19 -8.32 -9.28
CA ASN A 34 0.21 -8.29 -10.74
C ASN A 34 0.63 -6.90 -11.26
N PRO A 35 0.77 -6.67 -12.59
CA PRO A 35 1.21 -5.38 -13.11
C PRO A 35 0.33 -4.18 -12.70
N GLU A 36 -0.99 -4.36 -12.57
CA GLU A 36 -1.91 -3.31 -12.12
C GLU A 36 -1.69 -2.99 -10.64
N GLY A 37 -1.62 -4.04 -9.79
CA GLY A 37 -1.31 -3.88 -8.38
C GLY A 37 0.05 -3.23 -8.13
N GLN A 38 1.05 -3.51 -8.97
CA GLN A 38 2.37 -2.86 -8.91
C GLN A 38 2.27 -1.35 -9.17
N ALA A 39 1.49 -0.94 -10.19
CA ALA A 39 1.28 0.48 -10.50
C ALA A 39 0.57 1.19 -9.34
N VAL A 40 -0.51 0.62 -8.81
CA VAL A 40 -1.27 1.21 -7.69
C VAL A 40 -0.42 1.30 -6.42
N TYR A 41 0.35 0.26 -6.11
CA TYR A 41 1.25 0.26 -4.95
C TYR A 41 2.33 1.35 -5.08
N ALA A 42 2.90 1.52 -6.28
CA ALA A 42 3.86 2.58 -6.54
C ALA A 42 3.23 3.97 -6.42
N ASP A 43 2.04 4.18 -7.01
CA ASP A 43 1.32 5.44 -6.93
C ASP A 43 0.97 5.83 -5.48
N LEU A 44 0.56 4.86 -4.66
CA LEU A 44 0.32 5.06 -3.22
C LEU A 44 1.57 5.64 -2.52
N ILE A 45 2.75 5.10 -2.83
CA ILE A 45 4.01 5.60 -2.26
C ILE A 45 4.33 6.99 -2.81
N MET A 46 4.21 7.20 -4.12
CA MET A 46 4.53 8.46 -4.79
C MET A 46 3.67 9.62 -4.26
N GLN A 47 2.36 9.39 -4.11
CA GLN A 47 1.44 10.35 -3.50
C GLN A 47 1.84 10.68 -2.06
N ALA A 48 2.24 9.69 -1.27
CA ALA A 48 2.65 9.90 0.13
C ALA A 48 3.93 10.74 0.27
N ILE A 49 4.80 10.74 -0.75
CA ILE A 49 6.02 11.55 -0.79
C ILE A 49 5.89 12.81 -1.66
N GLY A 50 4.68 13.12 -2.16
CA GLY A 50 4.36 14.32 -2.92
C GLY A 50 4.95 14.34 -4.34
N LYS A 51 4.95 13.20 -5.02
CA LYS A 51 5.43 13.06 -6.41
C LYS A 51 4.33 12.61 -7.36
#